data_AF-A0A015J3X1-F1
#
_entry.id   AF-A0A015J3X1-F1
#
_cell.length_a   1.000
_cell.length_b   1.000
_cell.length_c   1.000
_cell.angle_alpha   90.00
_cell.angle_beta   90.00
_cell.angle_gamma   90.00
#
_symmetry.space_group_name_H-M   'P 1'
#
loop_
_entity.id
_entity.type
_entity.pdbx_description
1 polymer ?
#
loop_
_entity_poly.entity_id
_entity_poly.type
_entity_poly.pdbx_seq_one_letter_code
_entity_poly.pdbx_strand_id
1 'polypeptide(L)'
;MTQYRKAIPYFTKAYTIDPENIHNLNKRAITYYIIQEYDEVLSDLDKIIQLDPLNSSAYYLKSLTYYTKNDNNNAKVSFKKCAELYNSYNILAKIQLFHLEYLLNKNSSKDLNNVLTKINKLTKIYQTLNYYYDVYENELLQFIKCKIHIELKEYSEAKLALDHIPYYAFESNNYFIQEHPDFWSYLYKVNVIDKNDFTKFGIVDEFSKYMYKKHEVYFVSNLTNLNSELFQFQESDISSLSGLVMSSKNENLHLVLPILKNCHYFNDYLICKINVKKILSKDCFIKFIPDDNYQEDYMLKHKDVSKLEGLGWIEYQTCIHIHSYFQLSIVINSIEMQMEYIRFGYNVDTITRFPNMSLVGYLLSDYNKFISNVPETFKNKYFSRKEMENLFDLKDILNSL
;
A
#
# COMPACT_ATOMS: atom_id res chain seq x y z
N MET A 1 5.82 9.51 3.94
CA MET A 1 7.10 10.22 3.65
C MET A 1 7.91 10.56 4.91
N THR A 2 7.29 11.04 5.98
CA THR A 2 7.99 11.52 7.20
C THR A 2 8.83 10.44 7.92
N GLN A 3 8.40 9.18 7.93
CA GLN A 3 9.11 8.09 8.61
C GLN A 3 10.31 7.56 7.80
N TYR A 4 10.20 7.43 6.48
CA TYR A 4 11.35 7.07 5.62
C TYR A 4 12.48 8.10 5.72
N ARG A 5 12.15 9.40 5.80
CA ARG A 5 13.15 10.45 6.07
C ARG A 5 13.86 10.25 7.42
N LYS A 6 13.16 9.71 8.44
CA LYS A 6 13.77 9.35 9.74
C LYS A 6 14.64 8.09 9.67
N ALA A 7 14.44 7.20 8.71
CA ALA A 7 15.27 6.00 8.53
C ALA A 7 16.64 6.30 7.88
N ILE A 8 16.73 7.35 7.04
CA ILE A 8 17.95 7.73 6.31
C ILE A 8 19.19 7.92 7.22
N PRO A 9 19.13 8.64 8.37
CA PRO A 9 20.28 8.78 9.27
C PRO A 9 20.84 7.44 9.75
N TYR A 10 19.98 6.44 9.97
CA TYR A 10 20.40 5.13 10.43
C TYR A 10 21.09 4.30 9.36
N PHE A 11 20.53 4.29 8.14
CA PHE A 11 21.18 3.65 7.00
C PHE A 11 22.49 4.36 6.63
N THR A 12 22.54 5.68 6.80
CA THR A 12 23.78 6.46 6.62
C THR A 12 24.82 6.07 7.67
N LYS A 13 24.44 5.94 8.95
CA LYS A 13 25.33 5.42 9.99
C LYS A 13 25.80 3.99 9.67
N ALA A 14 24.90 3.12 9.22
CA ALA A 14 25.24 1.76 8.81
C ALA A 14 26.29 1.75 7.68
N TYR A 15 26.13 2.63 6.68
CA TYR A 15 27.09 2.84 5.62
C TYR A 15 28.44 3.36 6.13
N THR A 16 28.47 4.28 7.10
CA THR A 16 29.75 4.74 7.69
C THR A 16 30.51 3.63 8.41
N ILE A 17 29.81 2.62 8.92
CA ILE A 17 30.38 1.52 9.69
C ILE A 17 30.88 0.38 8.80
N ASP A 18 30.18 0.12 7.70
CA ASP A 18 30.53 -0.90 6.72
C ASP A 18 30.07 -0.43 5.33
N PRO A 19 30.93 0.31 4.61
CA PRO A 19 30.58 0.95 3.35
C PRO A 19 30.48 -0.01 2.16
N GLU A 20 30.88 -1.28 2.34
CA GLU A 20 30.86 -2.32 1.31
C GLU A 20 29.66 -3.26 1.47
N ASN A 21 28.81 -3.03 2.47
CA ASN A 21 27.62 -3.82 2.71
C ASN A 21 26.52 -3.53 1.66
N ILE A 22 26.47 -4.37 0.62
CA ILE A 22 25.49 -4.27 -0.48
C ILE A 22 24.04 -4.27 0.05
N HIS A 23 23.73 -5.05 1.09
CA HIS A 23 22.39 -5.11 1.64
C HIS A 23 21.95 -3.77 2.24
N ASN A 24 22.82 -3.12 3.02
CA ASN A 24 22.53 -1.80 3.56
C ASN A 24 22.45 -0.71 2.49
N LEU A 25 23.34 -0.77 1.49
CA LEU A 25 23.29 0.14 0.34
C LEU A 25 21.97 0.00 -0.41
N ASN A 26 21.49 -1.24 -0.66
CA ASN A 26 20.20 -1.49 -1.28
C ASN A 26 19.05 -0.90 -0.46
N LYS A 27 19.03 -1.12 0.87
CA LYS A 27 18.00 -0.55 1.75
C LYS A 27 18.01 0.98 1.74
N ARG A 28 19.19 1.60 1.73
CA ARG A 28 19.33 3.05 1.67
C ARG A 28 18.87 3.62 0.34
N ALA A 29 19.28 3.00 -0.78
CA ALA A 29 18.84 3.36 -2.13
C ALA A 29 17.31 3.28 -2.27
N ILE A 30 16.68 2.20 -1.79
CA ILE A 30 15.22 2.06 -1.82
C ILE A 30 14.55 3.14 -0.95
N THR A 31 15.11 3.42 0.23
CA THR A 31 14.57 4.47 1.11
C THR A 31 14.63 5.83 0.42
N TYR A 32 15.75 6.18 -0.20
CA TYR A 32 15.92 7.40 -1.00
C TYR A 32 14.94 7.44 -2.18
N TYR A 33 14.72 6.32 -2.87
CA TYR A 33 13.76 6.24 -3.98
C TYR A 33 12.34 6.56 -3.51
N ILE A 34 11.91 6.02 -2.36
CA ILE A 34 10.58 6.26 -1.78
C ILE A 34 10.40 7.73 -1.37
N ILE A 35 11.46 8.40 -0.90
CA ILE A 35 11.43 9.83 -0.56
C ILE A 35 11.77 10.74 -1.75
N GLN A 36 11.91 10.16 -2.95
CA GLN A 36 12.15 10.83 -4.23
C GLN A 36 13.50 11.56 -4.34
N GLU A 37 14.47 11.19 -3.52
CA GLU A 37 15.84 11.72 -3.55
C GLU A 37 16.66 10.89 -4.56
N TYR A 38 16.35 11.05 -5.85
CA TYR A 38 16.80 10.11 -6.90
C TYR A 38 18.30 10.15 -7.20
N ASP A 39 18.98 11.25 -6.92
CA ASP A 39 20.43 11.34 -7.17
C ASP A 39 21.22 10.51 -6.14
N GLU A 40 20.75 10.47 -4.91
CA GLU A 40 21.24 9.63 -3.83
C GLU A 40 21.01 8.14 -4.14
N VAL A 41 19.86 7.80 -4.74
CA VAL A 41 19.60 6.45 -5.25
C VAL A 41 20.67 6.05 -6.27
N LEU A 42 20.93 6.89 -7.28
CA LEU A 42 21.90 6.60 -8.32
C LEU A 42 23.32 6.46 -7.75
N SER A 43 23.70 7.30 -6.79
CA SER A 43 24.99 7.22 -6.10
C SER A 43 25.17 5.89 -5.36
N ASP A 44 24.16 5.45 -4.61
CA ASP A 44 24.21 4.17 -3.90
C ASP A 44 24.24 3.00 -4.87
N LEU A 45 23.46 3.05 -5.95
CA LEU A 45 23.45 2.03 -6.99
C LEU A 45 24.78 1.93 -7.74
N ASP A 46 25.43 3.06 -8.03
CA ASP A 46 26.76 3.06 -8.62
C ASP A 46 27.78 2.37 -7.71
N LYS A 47 27.69 2.60 -6.40
CA LYS A 47 28.54 1.89 -5.44
C LYS A 47 28.23 0.39 -5.40
N ILE A 48 26.96 -0.01 -5.43
CA ILE A 48 26.57 -1.42 -5.47
C ILE A 48 27.10 -2.09 -6.74
N ILE A 49 26.95 -1.45 -7.90
CA ILE A 49 27.44 -1.97 -9.19
C ILE A 49 28.97 -2.07 -9.22
N GLN A 50 29.68 -1.16 -8.55
CA GLN A 50 31.13 -1.27 -8.39
C GLN A 50 31.55 -2.49 -7.55
N LEU A 51 30.80 -2.80 -6.49
CA LEU A 51 31.06 -3.92 -5.58
C LEU A 51 30.62 -5.27 -6.18
N ASP A 52 29.50 -5.28 -6.88
CA ASP A 52 28.90 -6.43 -7.55
C ASP A 52 28.41 -6.04 -8.96
N PRO A 53 29.29 -6.13 -9.98
CA PRO A 53 28.94 -5.78 -11.36
C PRO A 53 27.85 -6.65 -11.99
N LEU A 54 27.51 -7.79 -11.38
CA LEU A 54 26.51 -8.74 -11.87
C LEU A 54 25.15 -8.58 -11.17
N ASN A 55 24.99 -7.55 -10.33
CA ASN A 55 23.77 -7.31 -9.57
C ASN A 55 22.62 -6.81 -10.46
N SER A 56 21.82 -7.73 -11.02
CA SER A 56 20.70 -7.38 -11.90
C SER A 56 19.64 -6.49 -11.22
N SER A 57 19.40 -6.66 -9.91
CA SER A 57 18.47 -5.83 -9.14
C SER A 57 18.94 -4.37 -9.03
N ALA A 58 20.25 -4.13 -8.91
CA ALA A 58 20.80 -2.77 -8.91
C ALA A 58 20.58 -2.08 -10.27
N TYR A 59 20.80 -2.78 -11.39
CA TYR A 59 20.51 -2.25 -12.72
C TYR A 59 19.01 -2.04 -12.95
N TYR A 60 18.15 -2.91 -12.40
CA TYR A 60 16.70 -2.71 -12.42
C TYR A 60 16.29 -1.42 -11.71
N LEU A 61 16.72 -1.23 -10.46
CA LEU A 61 16.38 -0.01 -9.70
C LEU A 61 16.99 1.24 -10.34
N LYS A 62 18.17 1.13 -10.95
CA LYS A 62 18.81 2.23 -11.69
C LYS A 62 17.98 2.61 -12.92
N SER A 63 17.54 1.61 -13.69
CA SER A 63 16.64 1.83 -14.83
C SER A 63 15.34 2.48 -14.42
N LEU A 64 14.73 1.99 -13.34
CA LEU A 64 13.49 2.53 -12.79
C LEU A 64 13.68 3.98 -12.33
N THR A 65 14.79 4.27 -11.65
CA THR A 65 15.13 5.63 -11.18
C THR A 65 15.27 6.60 -12.34
N TYR A 66 16.00 6.25 -13.38
CA TYR A 66 16.08 7.08 -14.59
C TYR A 66 14.73 7.25 -15.27
N TYR A 67 13.93 6.19 -15.37
CA TYR A 67 12.57 6.28 -15.93
C TYR A 67 11.71 7.26 -15.14
N THR A 68 11.70 7.18 -13.81
CA THR A 68 10.97 8.10 -12.93
C THR A 68 11.47 9.55 -13.05
N LYS A 69 12.78 9.75 -13.27
CA LYS A 69 13.36 11.06 -13.61
C LYS A 69 13.06 11.53 -15.03
N ASN A 70 12.28 10.78 -15.82
CA ASN A 70 12.02 10.99 -17.25
C ASN A 70 13.26 10.90 -18.17
N ASP A 71 14.35 10.31 -17.69
CA ASP A 71 15.56 10.04 -18.47
C ASP A 71 15.47 8.66 -19.14
N ASN A 72 14.68 8.60 -20.21
CA ASN A 72 14.41 7.36 -20.94
C ASN A 72 15.67 6.75 -21.60
N ASN A 73 16.70 7.55 -21.87
CA ASN A 73 17.92 7.06 -22.50
C ASN A 73 18.74 6.25 -21.51
N ASN A 74 19.02 6.82 -20.33
CA ASN A 74 19.76 6.11 -19.29
C ASN A 74 18.95 4.96 -18.67
N ALA A 75 17.62 5.08 -18.66
CA ALA A 75 16.73 3.98 -18.31
C ALA A 75 16.93 2.79 -19.27
N LYS A 76 16.87 3.01 -20.59
CA LYS A 76 17.10 1.95 -21.60
C LYS A 76 18.48 1.31 -21.49
N VAL A 77 19.52 2.09 -21.22
CA VAL A 77 20.89 1.56 -21.04
C VAL A 77 20.95 0.63 -19.83
N SER A 78 20.42 1.08 -18.69
CA SER A 78 20.39 0.31 -17.45
C SER A 78 19.52 -0.94 -17.57
N PHE A 79 18.37 -0.81 -18.24
CA PHE A 79 17.49 -1.92 -18.58
C PHE A 79 18.20 -2.97 -19.45
N LYS A 80 18.93 -2.56 -20.49
CA LYS A 80 19.69 -3.49 -21.33
C LYS A 80 20.70 -4.28 -20.50
N LYS A 81 21.39 -3.63 -19.56
CA LYS A 81 22.30 -4.30 -18.63
C LYS A 81 21.57 -5.27 -17.70
N CYS A 82 20.43 -4.87 -17.14
CA CYS A 82 19.58 -5.76 -16.35
C CYS A 82 19.15 -7.00 -17.15
N ALA A 83 18.79 -6.83 -18.42
CA ALA A 83 18.39 -7.91 -19.33
C ALA A 83 19.56 -8.83 -19.72
N GLU A 84 20.78 -8.29 -19.90
CA GLU A 84 21.99 -9.07 -20.18
C GLU A 84 22.40 -9.96 -18.99
N LEU A 85 22.25 -9.44 -17.77
CA LEU A 85 22.59 -10.13 -16.52
C LEU A 85 21.50 -11.05 -16.00
N TYR A 86 20.39 -11.13 -16.74
CA TYR A 86 19.22 -11.88 -16.37
C TYR A 86 19.51 -13.40 -16.34
N ASN A 87 19.50 -14.02 -15.15
CA ASN A 87 19.60 -15.47 -14.97
C ASN A 87 18.20 -16.11 -15.03
N SER A 88 18.02 -17.10 -15.91
CA SER A 88 16.74 -17.74 -16.26
C SER A 88 15.96 -18.38 -15.11
N TYR A 89 16.62 -18.61 -13.96
CA TYR A 89 16.02 -19.29 -12.80
C TYR A 89 15.38 -18.34 -11.78
N ASN A 90 15.74 -17.05 -11.74
CA ASN A 90 15.13 -16.10 -10.81
C ASN A 90 13.81 -15.56 -11.41
N ILE A 91 12.68 -15.93 -10.80
CA ILE A 91 11.32 -15.60 -11.27
C ILE A 91 11.06 -14.10 -11.12
N LEU A 92 11.38 -13.58 -9.95
CA LEU A 92 11.18 -12.18 -9.61
C LEU A 92 11.99 -11.23 -10.49
N ALA A 93 13.21 -11.61 -10.87
CA ALA A 93 13.98 -10.89 -11.88
C ALA A 93 13.29 -10.88 -13.25
N LYS A 94 12.50 -11.90 -13.63
CA LYS A 94 11.69 -11.88 -14.88
C LYS A 94 10.55 -10.87 -14.76
N ILE A 95 9.87 -10.87 -13.62
CA ILE A 95 8.75 -9.96 -13.36
C ILE A 95 9.23 -8.52 -13.44
N GLN A 96 10.37 -8.23 -12.80
CA GLN A 96 11.07 -6.94 -12.88
C GLN A 96 11.43 -6.56 -14.32
N LEU A 97 11.93 -7.51 -15.11
CA LEU A 97 12.23 -7.28 -16.52
C LEU A 97 10.97 -6.94 -17.32
N PHE A 98 9.89 -7.69 -17.17
CA PHE A 98 8.61 -7.43 -17.84
C PHE A 98 8.01 -6.09 -17.43
N HIS A 99 8.18 -5.69 -16.18
CA HIS A 99 7.77 -4.38 -15.71
C HIS A 99 8.53 -3.26 -16.41
N LEU A 100 9.86 -3.32 -16.48
CA LEU A 100 10.65 -2.30 -17.20
C LEU A 100 10.35 -2.29 -18.69
N GLU A 101 10.16 -3.47 -19.31
CA GLU A 101 9.73 -3.55 -20.71
C GLU A 101 8.40 -2.86 -20.92
N TYR A 102 7.41 -3.07 -20.04
CA TYR A 102 6.15 -2.35 -20.07
C TYR A 102 6.36 -0.83 -19.95
N LEU A 103 7.09 -0.37 -18.92
CA LEU A 103 7.29 1.06 -18.67
C LEU A 103 7.97 1.78 -19.85
N LEU A 104 8.99 1.16 -20.43
CA LEU A 104 9.77 1.74 -21.53
C LEU A 104 9.05 1.71 -22.88
N ASN A 105 7.98 0.91 -23.01
CA ASN A 105 7.26 0.70 -24.26
C ASN A 105 5.75 1.01 -24.19
N LYS A 106 5.29 1.77 -23.17
CA LYS A 106 3.88 2.13 -22.97
C LYS A 106 3.16 2.66 -24.22
N ASN A 107 3.89 3.32 -25.11
CA ASN A 107 3.31 3.97 -26.29
C ASN A 107 3.23 3.05 -27.54
N SER A 108 3.60 1.77 -27.43
CA SER A 108 3.64 0.83 -28.56
C SER A 108 2.77 -0.38 -28.28
N SER A 109 1.59 -0.44 -28.91
CA SER A 109 0.67 -1.57 -28.75
C SER A 109 1.30 -2.91 -29.16
N LYS A 110 2.18 -2.91 -30.16
CA LYS A 110 2.95 -4.08 -30.58
C LYS A 110 3.87 -4.57 -29.46
N ASP A 111 4.61 -3.67 -28.83
CA ASP A 111 5.58 -4.04 -27.79
C ASP A 111 4.87 -4.44 -26.50
N LEU A 112 3.77 -3.77 -26.16
CA LEU A 112 2.88 -4.17 -25.07
C LEU A 112 2.34 -5.60 -25.26
N ASN A 113 1.88 -5.95 -26.46
CA ASN A 113 1.44 -7.31 -26.79
C ASN A 113 2.58 -8.34 -26.73
N ASN A 114 3.81 -7.94 -27.06
CA ASN A 114 4.99 -8.80 -26.88
C ASN A 114 5.24 -9.08 -25.39
N VAL A 115 5.12 -8.08 -24.52
CA VAL A 115 5.24 -8.25 -23.07
C VAL A 115 4.15 -9.21 -22.55
N LEU A 116 2.89 -9.02 -22.94
CA LEU A 116 1.80 -9.95 -22.60
C LEU A 116 2.10 -11.40 -23.02
N THR A 117 2.63 -11.58 -24.23
CA THR A 117 3.00 -12.91 -24.75
C THR A 117 4.08 -13.56 -23.88
N LYS A 118 5.10 -12.79 -23.46
CA LYS A 118 6.15 -13.26 -22.56
C LYS A 118 5.59 -13.64 -21.19
N ILE A 119 4.71 -12.82 -20.61
CA ILE A 119 4.04 -13.09 -19.33
C ILE A 119 3.22 -14.38 -19.43
N ASN A 120 2.37 -14.51 -20.44
CA ASN A 120 1.51 -15.69 -20.61
C ASN A 120 2.32 -16.99 -20.79
N LYS A 121 3.44 -16.94 -21.53
CA LYS A 121 4.36 -18.07 -21.66
C LYS A 121 4.96 -18.45 -20.30
N LEU A 122 5.33 -17.46 -19.49
CA LEU A 122 5.89 -17.67 -18.17
C LEU A 122 4.86 -18.31 -17.22
N THR A 123 3.65 -17.76 -17.15
CA THR A 123 2.55 -18.29 -16.34
C THR A 123 2.24 -19.74 -16.70
N LYS A 124 2.21 -20.08 -17.99
CA LYS A 124 1.96 -21.46 -18.47
C LYS A 124 3.05 -22.43 -18.02
N ILE A 125 4.32 -22.04 -18.10
CA ILE A 125 5.45 -22.87 -17.64
C ILE A 125 5.29 -23.21 -16.15
N TYR A 126 4.95 -22.22 -15.32
CA TYR A 126 4.79 -22.44 -13.88
C TYR A 126 3.59 -23.31 -13.53
N GLN A 127 2.47 -23.13 -14.24
CA GLN A 127 1.31 -24.03 -14.11
C GLN A 127 1.69 -25.48 -14.45
N THR A 128 2.52 -25.72 -15.46
CA THR A 128 2.93 -27.07 -15.86
C THR A 128 3.96 -27.71 -14.93
N LEU A 129 4.81 -26.93 -14.28
CA LEU A 129 5.89 -27.46 -13.43
C LEU A 129 5.42 -27.84 -12.01
N ASN A 130 4.15 -27.60 -11.66
CA ASN A 130 3.58 -27.77 -10.33
C ASN A 130 4.47 -27.17 -9.21
N TYR A 131 5.23 -26.13 -9.55
CA TYR A 131 5.94 -25.35 -8.56
C TYR A 131 4.87 -24.67 -7.70
N TYR A 132 5.06 -24.68 -6.39
CA TYR A 132 4.29 -23.82 -5.50
C TYR A 132 4.66 -22.39 -5.90
N TYR A 133 3.89 -21.84 -6.83
CA TYR A 133 4.09 -20.50 -7.35
C TYR A 133 3.82 -19.57 -6.19
N ASP A 134 4.79 -18.70 -5.86
CA ASP A 134 4.57 -17.74 -4.80
C ASP A 134 3.36 -16.91 -5.20
N VAL A 135 2.34 -16.90 -4.34
CA VAL A 135 1.10 -16.13 -4.50
C VAL A 135 1.42 -14.69 -4.89
N TYR A 136 2.48 -14.15 -4.29
CA TYR A 136 2.95 -12.80 -4.53
C TYR A 136 3.48 -12.60 -5.97
N GLU A 137 4.28 -13.54 -6.49
CA GLU A 137 4.80 -13.44 -7.86
C GLU A 137 3.68 -13.54 -8.92
N ASN A 138 2.57 -14.22 -8.60
CA ASN A 138 1.37 -14.20 -9.45
C ASN A 138 0.69 -12.86 -9.47
N GLU A 139 0.49 -12.28 -8.29
CA GLU A 139 -0.13 -10.98 -8.10
C GLU A 139 0.57 -9.91 -8.96
N LEU A 140 1.91 -9.88 -8.92
CA LEU A 140 2.70 -8.92 -9.69
C LEU A 140 2.52 -9.08 -11.20
N LEU A 141 2.49 -10.31 -11.71
CA LEU A 141 2.23 -10.54 -13.13
C LEU A 141 0.82 -10.11 -13.53
N GLN A 142 -0.19 -10.35 -12.69
CA GLN A 142 -1.55 -9.90 -12.96
C GLN A 142 -1.66 -8.37 -12.96
N PHE A 143 -0.98 -7.67 -12.03
CA PHE A 143 -0.92 -6.21 -12.06
C PHE A 143 -0.29 -5.67 -13.34
N ILE A 144 0.83 -6.26 -13.79
CA ILE A 144 1.47 -5.85 -15.04
C ILE A 144 0.52 -6.10 -16.23
N LYS A 145 -0.13 -7.26 -16.30
CA LYS A 145 -1.14 -7.55 -17.35
C LYS A 145 -2.29 -6.55 -17.32
N CYS A 146 -2.83 -6.27 -16.14
CA CYS A 146 -3.92 -5.32 -15.97
C CYS A 146 -3.51 -3.94 -16.47
N LYS A 147 -2.34 -3.43 -16.07
CA LYS A 147 -1.76 -2.17 -16.56
C LYS A 147 -1.65 -2.16 -18.09
N ILE A 148 -1.10 -3.20 -18.68
CA ILE A 148 -0.96 -3.29 -20.14
C ILE A 148 -2.32 -3.24 -20.83
N HIS A 149 -3.31 -4.02 -20.38
CA HIS A 149 -4.65 -4.01 -20.97
C HIS A 149 -5.35 -2.65 -20.79
N ILE A 150 -5.12 -1.93 -19.70
CA ILE A 150 -5.61 -0.56 -19.53
C ILE A 150 -4.98 0.38 -20.57
N GLU A 151 -3.65 0.34 -20.76
CA GLU A 151 -3.00 1.17 -21.81
C GLU A 151 -3.51 0.83 -23.21
N LEU A 152 -3.81 -0.45 -23.48
CA LEU A 152 -4.39 -0.93 -24.73
C LEU A 152 -5.90 -0.62 -24.87
N LYS A 153 -6.54 -0.08 -23.83
CA LYS A 153 -8.01 0.15 -23.73
C LYS A 153 -8.85 -1.14 -23.82
N GLU A 154 -8.25 -2.28 -23.47
CA GLU A 154 -8.86 -3.60 -23.40
C GLU A 154 -9.44 -3.85 -22.01
N TYR A 155 -10.40 -3.03 -21.58
CA TYR A 155 -10.86 -3.02 -20.18
C TYR A 155 -11.50 -4.32 -19.70
N SER A 156 -12.06 -5.14 -20.59
CA SER A 156 -12.56 -6.47 -20.22
C SER A 156 -11.44 -7.40 -19.78
N GLU A 157 -10.33 -7.41 -20.51
CA GLU A 157 -9.15 -8.22 -20.18
C GLU A 157 -8.42 -7.67 -18.95
N ALA A 158 -8.37 -6.34 -18.81
CA ALA A 158 -7.87 -5.70 -17.61
C ALA A 158 -8.67 -6.14 -16.37
N LYS A 159 -10.01 -6.18 -16.47
CA LYS A 159 -10.87 -6.69 -15.40
C LYS A 159 -10.59 -8.16 -15.09
N LEU A 160 -10.44 -9.03 -16.10
CA LEU A 160 -10.11 -10.44 -15.87
C LEU A 160 -8.77 -10.62 -15.16
N ALA A 161 -7.75 -9.82 -15.52
CA ALA A 161 -6.48 -9.83 -14.82
C ALA A 161 -6.62 -9.35 -13.36
N LEU A 162 -7.41 -8.31 -13.12
CA LEU A 162 -7.70 -7.79 -11.78
C LEU A 162 -8.45 -8.83 -10.91
N ASP A 163 -9.42 -9.56 -11.48
CA ASP A 163 -10.19 -10.59 -10.76
C ASP A 163 -9.31 -11.79 -10.32
N HIS A 164 -8.13 -11.97 -10.93
CA HIS A 164 -7.14 -12.98 -10.53
C HIS A 164 -6.24 -12.54 -9.37
N ILE A 165 -6.30 -11.26 -8.98
CA ILE A 165 -5.55 -10.76 -7.83
C ILE A 165 -6.31 -11.14 -6.55
N PRO A 166 -5.65 -11.78 -5.56
CA PRO A 166 -6.33 -12.25 -4.37
C PRO A 166 -7.01 -11.12 -3.58
N TYR A 167 -8.11 -11.46 -2.92
CA TYR A 167 -8.89 -10.48 -2.13
C TYR A 167 -8.09 -9.84 -0.98
N TYR A 168 -7.10 -10.53 -0.40
CA TYR A 168 -6.23 -9.97 0.64
C TYR A 168 -5.22 -8.93 0.12
N ALA A 169 -5.08 -8.78 -1.20
CA ALA A 169 -4.36 -7.65 -1.82
C ALA A 169 -5.26 -6.41 -2.01
N PHE A 170 -6.32 -6.31 -1.20
CA PHE A 170 -7.33 -5.25 -1.20
C PHE A 170 -6.72 -3.85 -1.33
N GLU A 171 -5.68 -3.55 -0.55
CA GLU A 171 -5.04 -2.23 -0.55
C GLU A 171 -4.42 -1.91 -1.92
N SER A 172 -3.56 -2.81 -2.41
CA SER A 172 -2.89 -2.69 -3.72
C SER A 172 -3.90 -2.51 -4.85
N ASN A 173 -5.01 -3.26 -4.81
CA ASN A 173 -6.07 -3.21 -5.81
C ASN A 173 -6.77 -1.85 -5.85
N ASN A 174 -7.16 -1.31 -4.70
CA ASN A 174 -7.97 -0.09 -4.66
C ASN A 174 -7.18 1.15 -5.05
N TYR A 175 -5.93 1.25 -4.61
CA TYR A 175 -5.03 2.32 -5.07
C TYR A 175 -4.75 2.22 -6.57
N PHE A 176 -4.52 1.00 -7.06
CA PHE A 176 -4.35 0.77 -8.49
C PHE A 176 -5.58 1.21 -9.31
N ILE A 177 -6.79 0.88 -8.86
CA ILE A 177 -8.04 1.29 -9.53
C ILE A 177 -8.18 2.82 -9.52
N GLN A 178 -7.83 3.48 -8.42
CA GLN A 178 -7.88 4.93 -8.29
C GLN A 178 -6.95 5.64 -9.29
N GLU A 179 -5.75 5.09 -9.54
CA GLU A 179 -4.78 5.66 -10.50
C GLU A 179 -5.24 5.58 -11.97
N HIS A 180 -6.29 4.82 -12.27
CA HIS A 180 -6.78 4.58 -13.63
C HIS A 180 -8.25 5.00 -13.80
N PRO A 181 -8.55 6.31 -13.96
CA PRO A 181 -9.90 6.84 -13.92
C PRO A 181 -10.87 6.23 -14.95
N ASP A 182 -10.40 6.08 -16.18
CA ASP A 182 -11.20 5.49 -17.26
C ASP A 182 -11.54 4.01 -16.99
N PHE A 183 -10.59 3.29 -16.39
CA PHE A 183 -10.77 1.88 -16.06
C PHE A 183 -11.75 1.70 -14.89
N TRP A 184 -11.66 2.50 -13.83
CA TRP A 184 -12.66 2.41 -12.76
C TRP A 184 -14.06 2.79 -13.26
N SER A 185 -14.18 3.78 -14.15
CA SER A 185 -15.48 4.15 -14.74
C SER A 185 -16.07 2.99 -15.55
N TYR A 186 -15.23 2.25 -16.27
CA TYR A 186 -15.63 1.00 -16.91
C TYR A 186 -16.10 -0.04 -15.87
N LEU A 187 -15.33 -0.27 -14.81
CA LEU A 187 -15.68 -1.20 -13.73
C LEU A 187 -17.01 -0.83 -13.07
N TYR A 188 -17.30 0.45 -12.87
CA TYR A 188 -18.58 0.92 -12.34
C TYR A 188 -19.75 0.51 -13.24
N LYS A 189 -19.63 0.75 -14.56
CA LYS A 189 -20.67 0.44 -15.55
C LYS A 189 -20.96 -1.06 -15.67
N VAL A 190 -19.92 -1.89 -15.81
CA VAL A 190 -20.09 -3.34 -16.00
C VAL A 190 -20.61 -4.05 -14.75
N ASN A 191 -20.42 -3.46 -13.58
CA ASN A 191 -20.93 -3.99 -12.33
C ASN A 191 -22.40 -3.62 -12.04
N VAL A 192 -23.07 -2.90 -12.96
CA VAL A 192 -24.50 -2.52 -12.87
C VAL A 192 -24.84 -1.83 -11.54
N ILE A 193 -23.91 -1.02 -11.02
CA ILE A 193 -24.08 -0.33 -9.72
C ILE A 193 -25.12 0.80 -9.83
N ASP A 194 -25.33 1.33 -11.03
CA ASP A 194 -26.22 2.45 -11.39
C ASP A 194 -27.70 2.29 -10.96
N LYS A 195 -28.15 1.07 -10.63
CA LYS A 195 -29.56 0.82 -10.26
C LYS A 195 -29.89 1.06 -8.79
N ASN A 196 -28.90 1.31 -7.93
CA ASN A 196 -29.13 1.45 -6.48
C ASN A 196 -28.99 2.91 -6.05
N ASP A 197 -30.00 3.42 -5.34
CA ASP A 197 -29.93 4.72 -4.67
C ASP A 197 -29.15 4.59 -3.36
N PHE A 198 -27.98 5.24 -3.31
CA PHE A 198 -27.10 5.29 -2.15
C PHE A 198 -27.12 6.62 -1.39
N THR A 199 -28.00 7.55 -1.75
CA THR A 199 -28.10 8.89 -1.11
C THR A 199 -28.37 8.80 0.39
N LYS A 200 -29.17 7.81 0.81
CA LYS A 200 -29.41 7.43 2.21
C LYS A 200 -28.17 7.01 3.00
N PHE A 201 -27.06 6.69 2.33
CA PHE A 201 -25.76 6.44 2.95
C PHE A 201 -24.80 7.64 2.82
N GLY A 202 -25.25 8.76 2.24
CA GLY A 202 -24.42 9.92 1.94
C GLY A 202 -23.49 9.73 0.74
N ILE A 203 -23.63 8.63 -0.01
CA ILE A 203 -22.74 8.29 -1.12
C ILE A 203 -23.31 8.89 -2.41
N VAL A 204 -22.61 9.87 -2.97
CA VAL A 204 -23.08 10.62 -4.14
C VAL A 204 -22.22 10.38 -5.39
N ASP A 205 -20.91 10.22 -5.23
CA ASP A 205 -19.99 10.03 -6.34
C ASP A 205 -19.88 8.56 -6.78
N GLU A 206 -19.54 8.35 -8.05
CA GLU A 206 -19.51 7.01 -8.67
C GLU A 206 -18.42 6.11 -8.08
N PHE A 207 -17.28 6.68 -7.71
CA PHE A 207 -16.16 5.91 -7.14
C PHE A 207 -16.52 5.36 -5.76
N SER A 208 -17.08 6.18 -4.88
CA SER A 208 -17.58 5.74 -3.57
C SER A 208 -18.71 4.71 -3.70
N LYS A 209 -19.60 4.82 -4.70
CA LYS A 209 -20.61 3.79 -5.00
C LYS A 209 -19.96 2.46 -5.39
N TYR A 210 -18.94 2.51 -6.25
CA TYR A 210 -18.16 1.33 -6.63
C TYR A 210 -17.47 0.69 -5.43
N MET A 211 -16.74 1.49 -4.65
CA MET A 211 -16.03 1.06 -3.46
C MET A 211 -16.96 0.42 -2.42
N TYR A 212 -18.10 1.06 -2.15
CA TYR A 212 -19.08 0.51 -1.23
C TYR A 212 -19.72 -0.78 -1.76
N LYS A 213 -20.10 -0.83 -3.05
CA LYS A 213 -20.85 -1.97 -3.58
C LYS A 213 -20.00 -3.19 -3.92
N LYS A 214 -18.73 -2.99 -4.31
CA LYS A 214 -17.84 -4.06 -4.77
C LYS A 214 -16.84 -4.48 -3.71
N HIS A 215 -16.37 -3.53 -2.91
CA HIS A 215 -15.29 -3.73 -1.96
C HIS A 215 -15.75 -3.56 -0.50
N GLU A 216 -17.04 -3.28 -0.28
CA GLU A 216 -17.65 -3.07 1.04
C GLU A 216 -16.95 -1.98 1.86
N VAL A 217 -16.46 -0.96 1.16
CA VAL A 217 -15.75 0.18 1.74
C VAL A 217 -16.69 1.35 1.87
N TYR A 218 -16.88 1.82 3.09
CA TYR A 218 -17.58 3.05 3.39
C TYR A 218 -16.59 4.16 3.72
N PHE A 219 -16.42 5.13 2.82
CA PHE A 219 -15.66 6.34 3.12
C PHE A 219 -16.41 7.18 4.15
N VAL A 220 -15.75 7.49 5.26
CA VAL A 220 -16.34 8.21 6.39
C VAL A 220 -16.64 9.67 6.01
N SER A 221 -15.92 10.22 5.03
CA SER A 221 -16.21 11.55 4.46
C SER A 221 -17.62 11.65 3.86
N ASN A 222 -18.26 10.54 3.47
CA ASN A 222 -19.66 10.57 2.99
C ASN A 222 -20.66 11.05 4.05
N LEU A 223 -20.30 11.00 5.34
CA LEU A 223 -21.14 11.51 6.42
C LEU A 223 -21.39 13.01 6.32
N THR A 224 -20.51 13.78 5.66
CA THR A 224 -20.74 15.23 5.47
C THR A 224 -21.93 15.53 4.56
N ASN A 225 -22.30 14.58 3.69
CA ASN A 225 -23.52 14.67 2.88
C ASN A 225 -24.79 14.37 3.69
N LEU A 226 -24.67 13.76 4.87
CA LEU A 226 -25.79 13.44 5.77
C LEU A 226 -25.91 14.43 6.93
N ASN A 227 -24.78 14.98 7.40
CA ASN A 227 -24.71 15.95 8.47
C ASN A 227 -23.71 17.06 8.11
N SER A 228 -24.23 18.26 7.83
CA SER A 228 -23.42 19.41 7.44
C SER A 228 -22.51 19.93 8.55
N GLU A 229 -22.80 19.64 9.82
CA GLU A 229 -21.91 20.01 10.94
C GLU A 229 -20.55 19.29 10.86
N LEU A 230 -20.49 18.15 10.15
CA LEU A 230 -19.26 17.39 9.97
C LEU A 230 -18.30 18.03 8.94
N PHE A 231 -18.75 19.00 8.12
CA PHE A 231 -17.87 19.68 7.16
C PHE A 231 -16.64 20.32 7.82
N GLN A 232 -16.79 20.81 9.06
CA GLN A 232 -15.69 21.42 9.80
C GLN A 232 -14.58 20.42 10.15
N PHE A 233 -14.86 19.12 10.13
CA PHE A 233 -13.91 18.05 10.44
C PHE A 233 -13.30 17.41 9.18
N GLN A 234 -13.79 17.76 7.99
CA GLN A 234 -13.27 17.21 6.73
C GLN A 234 -11.94 17.86 6.34
N GLU A 235 -11.01 17.06 5.82
CA GLU A 235 -9.72 17.50 5.28
C GLU A 235 -9.43 16.78 3.95
N SER A 236 -8.67 17.42 3.08
CA SER A 236 -8.12 16.76 1.88
C SER A 236 -6.83 16.01 2.24
N ASP A 237 -6.69 14.78 1.75
CA ASP A 237 -5.47 14.00 1.88
C ASP A 237 -5.15 13.31 0.55
N ILE A 238 -3.99 13.62 -0.04
CA ILE A 238 -3.57 13.07 -1.34
C ILE A 238 -3.30 11.57 -1.25
N SER A 239 -3.02 11.04 -0.06
CA SER A 239 -2.82 9.61 0.19
C SER A 239 -4.13 8.83 0.41
N SER A 240 -5.27 9.52 0.42
CA SER A 240 -6.60 8.90 0.52
C SER A 240 -7.12 8.43 -0.86
N LEU A 241 -7.82 7.30 -0.85
CA LEU A 241 -8.57 6.74 -1.98
C LEU A 241 -9.70 7.66 -2.46
N SER A 242 -10.42 8.32 -1.56
CA SER A 242 -11.45 9.30 -1.91
C SER A 242 -10.89 10.73 -2.07
N GLY A 243 -9.64 10.95 -1.64
CA GLY A 243 -9.02 12.27 -1.53
C GLY A 243 -9.49 13.07 -0.31
N LEU A 244 -10.41 12.53 0.50
CA LEU A 244 -11.04 13.20 1.64
C LEU A 244 -11.03 12.30 2.88
N VAL A 245 -10.74 12.90 4.04
CA VAL A 245 -10.70 12.22 5.33
C VAL A 245 -11.44 13.01 6.41
N MET A 246 -11.85 12.32 7.46
CA MET A 246 -12.41 12.94 8.67
C MET A 246 -11.32 13.10 9.71
N SER A 247 -11.11 14.33 10.19
CA SER A 247 -10.10 14.72 11.16
C SER A 247 -10.78 15.23 12.42
N SER A 248 -10.34 14.74 13.57
CA SER A 248 -10.82 15.19 14.88
C SER A 248 -10.40 16.62 15.23
N LYS A 249 -9.36 17.18 14.58
CA LYS A 249 -8.87 18.56 14.79
C LYS A 249 -8.63 18.95 16.26
N ASN A 250 -8.23 18.00 17.10
CA ASN A 250 -8.06 18.13 18.56
C ASN A 250 -9.36 18.28 19.36
N GLU A 251 -10.51 18.04 18.74
CA GLU A 251 -11.83 18.08 19.37
C GLU A 251 -12.41 16.68 19.55
N ASN A 252 -13.48 16.59 20.34
CA ASN A 252 -14.24 15.36 20.47
C ASN A 252 -15.09 15.16 19.23
N LEU A 253 -14.93 14.02 18.58
CA LEU A 253 -15.62 13.71 17.33
C LEU A 253 -16.58 12.54 17.55
N HIS A 254 -17.84 12.73 17.19
CA HIS A 254 -18.87 11.70 17.22
C HIS A 254 -19.41 11.45 15.81
N LEU A 255 -19.20 10.25 15.31
CA LEU A 255 -19.57 9.83 13.96
C LEU A 255 -20.65 8.76 14.07
N VAL A 256 -21.85 9.07 13.59
CA VAL A 256 -22.96 8.11 13.51
C VAL A 256 -23.07 7.66 12.06
N LEU A 257 -22.69 6.41 11.80
CA LEU A 257 -22.77 5.84 10.45
C LEU A 257 -24.21 5.49 10.09
N PRO A 258 -24.56 5.48 8.78
CA PRO A 258 -25.82 4.89 8.35
C PRO A 258 -25.81 3.37 8.60
N ILE A 259 -26.99 2.72 8.55
CA ILE A 259 -27.10 1.27 8.71
C ILE A 259 -26.34 0.58 7.57
N LEU A 260 -25.18 0.02 7.87
CA LEU A 260 -24.36 -0.66 6.88
C LEU A 260 -24.80 -2.12 6.75
N LYS A 261 -24.63 -2.69 5.55
CA LYS A 261 -24.91 -4.09 5.28
C LYS A 261 -23.61 -4.83 5.02
N ASN A 262 -23.31 -5.85 5.82
CA ASN A 262 -22.35 -6.89 5.43
C ASN A 262 -23.06 -7.88 4.47
N CYS A 263 -22.49 -8.12 3.28
CA CYS A 263 -23.07 -9.09 2.33
C CYS A 263 -22.45 -10.49 2.43
N HIS A 264 -21.46 -10.69 3.31
CA HIS A 264 -20.81 -11.98 3.53
C HIS A 264 -21.38 -12.73 4.75
N TYR A 265 -21.49 -14.05 4.61
CA TYR A 265 -22.01 -14.96 5.66
C TYR A 265 -20.92 -15.41 6.66
N PHE A 266 -19.71 -14.88 6.55
CA PHE A 266 -18.57 -15.21 7.40
C PHE A 266 -18.35 -14.10 8.44
N ASN A 267 -17.76 -14.45 9.58
CA ASN A 267 -17.52 -13.56 10.73
C ASN A 267 -16.48 -12.48 10.41
N ASP A 268 -16.81 -11.56 9.51
CA ASP A 268 -15.92 -10.48 9.12
C ASP A 268 -15.74 -9.48 10.25
N TYR A 269 -14.51 -9.05 10.43
CA TYR A 269 -14.15 -8.03 11.38
C TYR A 269 -14.40 -6.64 10.80
N LEU A 270 -14.79 -5.72 11.67
CA LEU A 270 -14.75 -4.30 11.36
C LEU A 270 -13.30 -3.83 11.28
N ILE A 271 -12.91 -3.29 10.12
CA ILE A 271 -11.58 -2.74 9.85
C ILE A 271 -11.71 -1.25 9.59
N CYS A 272 -10.89 -0.44 10.25
CA CYS A 272 -10.88 1.01 10.09
C CYS A 272 -9.52 1.50 9.63
N LYS A 273 -9.51 2.30 8.55
CA LYS A 273 -8.30 3.01 8.14
C LYS A 273 -8.17 4.31 8.92
N ILE A 274 -7.15 4.38 9.76
CA ILE A 274 -6.93 5.49 10.70
C ILE A 274 -5.47 5.94 10.70
N ASN A 275 -5.25 7.18 11.14
CA ASN A 275 -3.94 7.77 11.37
C ASN A 275 -3.98 8.57 12.67
N VAL A 276 -3.37 8.01 13.73
CA VAL A 276 -3.25 8.67 15.03
C VAL A 276 -2.01 9.55 15.03
N LYS A 277 -2.20 10.86 14.88
CA LYS A 277 -1.09 11.83 14.79
C LYS A 277 -0.53 12.14 16.16
N LYS A 278 -1.41 12.38 17.13
CA LYS A 278 -1.01 12.83 18.47
C LYS A 278 -2.06 12.48 19.53
N ILE A 279 -1.60 12.04 20.69
CA ILE A 279 -2.43 11.86 21.88
C ILE A 279 -2.39 13.15 22.72
N LEU A 280 -3.57 13.64 23.11
CA LEU A 280 -3.70 14.93 23.80
C LEU A 280 -3.81 14.77 25.32
N SER A 281 -4.35 13.64 25.80
CA SER A 281 -4.53 13.35 27.23
C SER A 281 -4.48 11.85 27.51
N LYS A 282 -4.22 11.47 28.78
CA LYS A 282 -4.26 10.07 29.25
C LYS A 282 -5.68 9.49 29.28
N ASP A 283 -6.70 10.34 29.27
CA ASP A 283 -8.11 9.92 29.22
C ASP A 283 -8.60 9.70 27.77
N CYS A 284 -7.67 9.60 26.81
CA CYS A 284 -8.02 9.41 25.42
C CYS A 284 -8.66 8.05 25.14
N PHE A 285 -9.60 8.02 24.19
CA PHE A 285 -10.18 6.78 23.70
C PHE A 285 -10.73 6.89 22.28
N ILE A 286 -10.83 5.73 21.64
CA ILE A 286 -11.63 5.50 20.43
C ILE A 286 -12.65 4.43 20.81
N LYS A 287 -13.94 4.78 20.77
CA LYS A 287 -15.03 3.88 21.16
C LYS A 287 -15.91 3.58 19.95
N PHE A 288 -16.16 2.30 19.72
CA PHE A 288 -17.03 1.77 18.70
C PHE A 288 -18.28 1.19 19.37
N ILE A 289 -19.44 1.68 18.98
CA ILE A 289 -20.74 1.39 19.58
C ILE A 289 -21.63 0.78 18.49
N PRO A 290 -21.70 -0.56 18.39
CA PRO A 290 -22.64 -1.22 17.49
C PRO A 290 -24.06 -1.13 18.04
N ASP A 291 -25.04 -0.79 17.21
CA ASP A 291 -26.47 -0.78 17.53
C ASP A 291 -27.10 -2.17 17.34
N ASP A 292 -26.41 -3.22 17.82
CA ASP A 292 -26.90 -4.60 17.81
C ASP A 292 -26.86 -5.18 19.23
N ASN A 293 -27.98 -5.75 19.67
CA ASN A 293 -28.18 -6.28 21.01
C ASN A 293 -27.22 -7.42 21.39
N TYR A 294 -26.51 -7.99 20.41
CA TYR A 294 -25.60 -9.11 20.61
C TYR A 294 -24.12 -8.72 20.75
N GLN A 295 -23.78 -7.44 20.60
CA GLN A 295 -22.38 -7.00 20.61
C GLN A 295 -22.10 -5.96 21.69
N GLU A 296 -21.01 -6.17 22.42
CA GLU A 296 -20.51 -5.18 23.39
C GLU A 296 -19.76 -4.05 22.70
N ASP A 297 -19.83 -2.86 23.31
CA ASP A 297 -19.01 -1.72 22.93
C ASP A 297 -17.52 -2.10 22.94
N TYR A 298 -16.81 -1.76 21.86
CA TYR A 298 -15.38 -1.96 21.78
C TYR A 298 -14.65 -0.64 21.96
N MET A 299 -13.69 -0.57 22.87
CA MET A 299 -13.02 0.68 23.22
C MET A 299 -11.51 0.52 23.31
N LEU A 300 -10.80 1.30 22.51
CA LEU A 300 -9.36 1.50 22.60
C LEU A 300 -9.10 2.60 23.62
N LYS A 301 -8.46 2.26 24.73
CA LYS A 301 -8.03 3.24 25.75
C LYS A 301 -6.61 3.72 25.45
N HIS A 302 -6.11 4.70 26.21
CA HIS A 302 -4.76 5.23 26.08
C HIS A 302 -3.65 4.18 25.86
N LYS A 303 -3.65 3.07 26.61
CA LYS A 303 -2.64 2.00 26.45
C LYS A 303 -2.63 1.39 25.04
N ASP A 304 -3.79 1.31 24.40
CA ASP A 304 -3.95 0.75 23.06
C ASP A 304 -3.71 1.80 21.99
N VAL A 305 -4.28 3.00 22.17
CA VAL A 305 -4.08 4.15 21.26
C VAL A 305 -2.60 4.57 21.19
N SER A 306 -1.85 4.48 22.30
CA SER A 306 -0.41 4.77 22.34
C SER A 306 0.42 3.88 21.41
N LYS A 307 -0.07 2.69 21.07
CA LYS A 307 0.61 1.79 20.10
C LYS A 307 0.40 2.24 18.66
N LEU A 308 -0.57 3.12 18.41
CA LEU A 308 -0.97 3.58 17.08
C LEU A 308 -0.40 4.96 16.75
N GLU A 309 -0.02 5.73 17.77
CA GLU A 309 0.50 7.09 17.62
C GLU A 309 1.77 7.12 16.74
N GLY A 310 1.75 7.96 15.71
CA GLY A 310 2.91 8.18 14.83
C GLY A 310 3.18 7.09 13.80
N LEU A 311 2.38 6.02 13.74
CA LEU A 311 2.50 4.96 12.72
C LEU A 311 2.13 5.44 11.30
N GLY A 312 1.42 6.57 11.18
CA GLY A 312 0.88 7.02 9.90
C GLY A 312 -0.45 6.32 9.59
N TRP A 313 -0.78 6.18 8.31
CA TRP A 313 -1.98 5.44 7.91
C TRP A 313 -1.80 3.95 8.19
N ILE A 314 -2.76 3.38 8.90
CA ILE A 314 -2.87 1.95 9.20
C ILE A 314 -4.32 1.49 9.03
N GLU A 315 -4.51 0.20 8.76
CA GLU A 315 -5.78 -0.47 9.04
C GLU A 315 -5.72 -1.10 10.42
N TYR A 316 -6.70 -0.77 11.25
CA TYR A 316 -6.91 -1.39 12.53
C TYR A 316 -8.09 -2.36 12.45
N GLN A 317 -7.82 -3.65 12.66
CA GLN A 317 -8.86 -4.66 12.78
C GLN A 317 -9.37 -4.70 14.22
N THR A 318 -10.64 -4.39 14.42
CA THR A 318 -11.29 -4.47 15.73
C THR A 318 -11.71 -5.90 16.06
N CYS A 319 -12.18 -6.14 17.29
CA CYS A 319 -12.79 -7.42 17.67
C CYS A 319 -14.30 -7.50 17.36
N ILE A 320 -14.89 -6.47 16.73
CA ILE A 320 -16.32 -6.44 16.40
C ILE A 320 -16.57 -7.32 15.16
N HIS A 321 -17.44 -8.32 15.31
CA HIS A 321 -17.80 -9.27 14.24
C HIS A 321 -19.17 -9.00 13.65
N ILE A 322 -19.28 -8.75 12.35
CA ILE A 322 -20.55 -8.29 11.79
C ILE A 322 -21.23 -9.40 11.00
N HIS A 323 -22.39 -9.83 11.49
CA HIS A 323 -23.15 -10.92 10.90
C HIS A 323 -24.34 -10.45 10.04
N SER A 324 -24.75 -9.17 10.13
CA SER A 324 -25.93 -8.64 9.42
C SER A 324 -25.93 -7.11 9.25
N TYR A 325 -27.12 -6.48 9.23
CA TYR A 325 -27.28 -5.03 9.19
C TYR A 325 -27.07 -4.46 10.59
N PHE A 326 -26.25 -3.43 10.71
CA PHE A 326 -26.04 -2.76 11.99
C PHE A 326 -25.71 -1.28 11.77
N GLN A 327 -26.05 -0.46 12.75
CA GLN A 327 -25.59 0.92 12.82
C GLN A 327 -24.34 0.97 13.69
N LEU A 328 -23.35 1.78 13.31
CA LEU A 328 -22.12 1.95 14.08
C LEU A 328 -21.98 3.41 14.48
N SER A 329 -21.75 3.67 15.76
CA SER A 329 -21.30 4.99 16.22
C SER A 329 -19.85 4.92 16.67
N ILE A 330 -19.05 5.93 16.31
CA ILE A 330 -17.65 6.06 16.68
C ILE A 330 -17.47 7.35 17.45
N VAL A 331 -16.93 7.24 18.67
CA VAL A 331 -16.61 8.37 19.53
C VAL A 331 -15.09 8.45 19.69
N ILE A 332 -14.53 9.61 19.38
CA ILE A 332 -13.10 9.91 19.53
C ILE A 332 -12.97 11.03 20.55
N ASN A 333 -12.11 10.83 21.55
CA ASN A 333 -11.88 11.80 22.61
C ASN A 333 -10.39 11.99 22.88
N SER A 334 -9.95 13.25 22.96
CA SER A 334 -8.57 13.64 23.31
C SER A 334 -7.47 13.01 22.44
N ILE A 335 -7.72 12.86 21.14
CA ILE A 335 -6.78 12.34 20.14
C ILE A 335 -6.84 13.26 18.93
N GLU A 336 -5.68 13.68 18.42
CA GLU A 336 -5.54 14.21 17.07
C GLU A 336 -5.36 13.02 16.11
N MET A 337 -6.43 12.64 15.44
CA MET A 337 -6.42 11.56 14.45
C MET A 337 -7.28 11.86 13.23
N GLN A 338 -6.94 11.16 12.14
CA GLN A 338 -7.72 11.09 10.92
C GLN A 338 -8.29 9.69 10.72
N MET A 339 -9.44 9.60 10.05
CA MET A 339 -10.10 8.37 9.63
C MET A 339 -10.58 8.53 8.19
N GLU A 340 -10.32 7.53 7.37
CA GLU A 340 -10.64 7.59 5.95
C GLU A 340 -11.88 6.75 5.61
N TYR A 341 -11.80 5.46 5.89
CA TYR A 341 -12.87 4.52 5.59
C TYR A 341 -13.00 3.44 6.65
N ILE A 342 -14.13 2.78 6.57
CA ILE A 342 -14.42 1.53 7.26
C ILE A 342 -14.73 0.48 6.21
N ARG A 343 -14.28 -0.75 6.45
CA ARG A 343 -14.64 -1.89 5.63
C ARG A 343 -14.86 -3.13 6.50
N PHE A 344 -15.45 -4.15 5.89
CA PHE A 344 -15.59 -5.46 6.48
C PHE A 344 -14.60 -6.42 5.85
N GLY A 345 -14.05 -7.33 6.65
CA GLY A 345 -13.23 -8.42 6.15
C GLY A 345 -12.27 -8.94 7.19
N TYR A 346 -11.15 -9.47 6.72
CA TYR A 346 -10.12 -10.05 7.57
C TYR A 346 -8.73 -9.60 7.10
N ASN A 347 -7.94 -9.14 8.06
CA ASN A 347 -6.52 -8.91 7.97
C ASN A 347 -5.78 -9.99 8.75
N VAL A 348 -4.60 -10.36 8.24
CA VAL A 348 -3.72 -11.32 8.91
C VAL A 348 -3.29 -10.80 10.28
N ASP A 349 -3.00 -9.49 10.35
CA ASP A 349 -2.57 -8.80 11.56
C ASP A 349 -3.64 -7.82 12.07
N THR A 350 -3.65 -7.57 13.37
CA THR A 350 -4.53 -6.57 14.00
C THR A 350 -4.24 -5.15 13.50
N ILE A 351 -2.98 -4.87 13.17
CA ILE A 351 -2.52 -3.60 12.63
C ILE A 351 -1.84 -3.90 11.29
N THR A 352 -2.53 -3.60 10.19
CA THR A 352 -1.93 -3.61 8.85
C THR A 352 -1.43 -2.21 8.54
N ARG A 353 -0.19 -2.07 8.06
CA ARG A 353 0.31 -0.77 7.60
C ARG A 353 0.09 -0.65 6.12
N PHE A 354 -0.16 0.58 5.68
CA PHE A 354 -0.14 0.88 4.26
C PHE A 354 1.30 1.12 3.82
N PRO A 355 1.93 0.18 3.08
CA PRO A 355 3.12 0.54 2.33
C PRO A 355 2.73 1.66 1.35
N ASN A 356 3.64 2.62 1.11
CA ASN A 356 3.41 3.65 0.12
C ASN A 356 3.37 3.02 -1.29
N MET A 357 2.20 2.54 -1.72
CA MET A 357 1.99 1.79 -2.96
C MET A 357 2.09 2.64 -4.23
N SER A 358 1.95 3.97 -4.11
CA SER A 358 2.04 4.93 -5.24
C SER A 358 3.40 4.95 -5.95
N LEU A 359 4.44 4.38 -5.34
CA LEU A 359 5.83 4.48 -5.77
C LEU A 359 6.49 3.13 -6.06
N VAL A 360 5.80 2.23 -6.77
CA VAL A 360 6.41 0.97 -7.26
C VAL A 360 6.66 -0.07 -6.15
N GLY A 361 6.08 0.12 -4.97
CA GLY A 361 6.30 -0.73 -3.79
C GLY A 361 6.02 -2.21 -4.02
N TYR A 362 5.07 -2.55 -4.91
CA TYR A 362 4.75 -3.94 -5.24
C TYR A 362 5.81 -4.62 -6.12
N LEU A 363 6.61 -3.89 -6.94
CA LEU A 363 7.57 -4.51 -7.88
C LEU A 363 9.05 -4.42 -7.45
N LEU A 364 9.31 -3.82 -6.29
CA LEU A 364 10.60 -3.91 -5.62
C LEU A 364 10.59 -5.22 -4.83
N SER A 365 11.31 -6.20 -5.36
CA SER A 365 11.32 -7.65 -5.07
C SER A 365 11.42 -8.12 -3.62
N ASP A 366 11.52 -7.22 -2.68
CA ASP A 366 11.88 -7.56 -1.31
C ASP A 366 11.35 -6.51 -0.35
N TYR A 367 10.33 -5.71 -0.72
CA TYR A 367 9.76 -4.68 0.16
C TYR A 367 9.49 -5.23 1.56
N ASN A 368 8.88 -6.42 1.64
CA ASN A 368 8.59 -7.13 2.89
C ASN A 368 9.83 -7.79 3.55
N LYS A 369 10.87 -8.17 2.78
CA LYS A 369 12.15 -8.72 3.31
C LYS A 369 13.11 -7.62 3.80
N PHE A 370 12.96 -6.40 3.31
CA PHE A 370 13.77 -5.24 3.69
C PHE A 370 13.34 -4.59 5.00
N ILE A 371 12.16 -4.92 5.54
CA ILE A 371 11.66 -4.59 6.90
C ILE A 371 12.45 -5.33 7.99
N SER A 372 13.68 -5.76 7.72
CA SER A 372 14.60 -6.01 8.82
C SER A 372 14.98 -4.66 9.43
N ASN A 373 14.32 -4.41 10.56
CA ASN A 373 14.42 -3.31 11.51
C ASN A 373 15.82 -2.83 11.89
N VAL A 374 16.82 -3.66 11.65
CA VAL A 374 18.19 -3.41 12.05
C VAL A 374 19.04 -3.69 10.82
N PRO A 375 19.73 -2.68 10.25
CA PRO A 375 20.78 -2.87 9.28
C PRO A 375 21.69 -4.01 9.72
N GLU A 376 22.03 -4.91 8.80
CA GLU A 376 22.66 -6.19 9.17
C GLU A 376 24.01 -5.99 9.87
N THR A 377 24.68 -4.88 9.56
CA THR A 377 25.92 -4.42 10.18
C THR A 377 25.83 -4.15 11.67
N PHE A 378 24.62 -3.95 12.19
CA PHE A 378 24.35 -3.78 13.62
C PHE A 378 23.97 -5.10 14.32
N LYS A 379 23.61 -6.17 13.60
CA LYS A 379 23.08 -7.40 14.19
C LYS A 379 24.05 -8.10 15.15
N ASN A 380 25.36 -7.95 14.93
CA ASN A 380 26.42 -8.68 15.65
C ASN A 380 27.36 -7.78 16.46
N LYS A 381 27.01 -6.51 16.68
CA LYS A 381 27.89 -5.54 17.37
C LYS A 381 27.33 -5.17 18.75
N TYR A 382 28.21 -5.08 19.74
CA TYR A 382 27.87 -4.51 21.04
C TYR A 382 27.81 -2.99 20.93
N PHE A 383 26.65 -2.42 21.24
CA PHE A 383 26.41 -0.98 21.19
C PHE A 383 26.33 -0.39 22.59
N SER A 384 26.68 0.89 22.71
CA SER A 384 26.37 1.65 23.92
C SER A 384 24.86 1.71 24.14
N ARG A 385 24.41 1.93 25.38
CA ARG A 385 22.98 2.00 25.72
C ARG A 385 22.20 3.00 24.84
N LYS A 386 22.78 4.18 24.59
CA LYS A 386 22.21 5.22 23.71
C LYS A 386 22.10 4.78 22.25
N GLU A 387 23.06 3.98 21.78
CA GLU A 387 23.01 3.43 20.43
C GLU A 387 22.02 2.27 20.31
N MET A 388 21.84 1.48 21.36
CA MET A 388 20.74 0.50 21.41
C MET A 388 19.37 1.18 21.43
N GLU A 389 19.18 2.25 22.20
CA GLU A 389 17.94 3.05 22.20
C GLU A 389 17.64 3.58 20.78
N ASN A 390 18.64 4.13 20.09
CA ASN A 390 18.51 4.55 18.69
C ASN A 390 18.20 3.38 17.73
N LEU A 391 18.73 2.18 17.96
CA LEU A 391 18.41 1.00 17.15
C LEU A 391 17.00 0.48 17.41
N PHE A 392 16.49 0.63 18.63
CA PHE A 392 15.08 0.41 18.94
C PHE A 392 14.20 1.43 18.22
N ASP A 393 14.58 2.71 18.20
CA ASP A 393 13.86 3.73 17.43
C ASP A 393 13.82 3.39 15.93
N LEU A 394 14.93 2.97 15.34
CA LEU A 394 14.94 2.50 13.95
C LEU A 394 14.06 1.26 13.76
N LYS A 395 14.13 0.32 14.71
CA LYS A 395 13.31 -0.87 14.69
C LYS A 395 11.84 -0.53 14.78
N ASP A 396 11.45 0.46 15.58
CA ASP A 396 10.08 0.91 15.72
C ASP A 396 9.65 1.76 14.52
N ILE A 397 10.56 2.52 13.90
CA ILE A 397 10.33 3.23 12.62
C ILE A 397 10.12 2.23 11.48
N LEU A 398 10.93 1.18 11.38
CA LEU A 398 10.84 0.18 10.30
C LEU A 398 9.71 -0.80 10.58
N ASN A 399 9.53 -1.22 11.83
CA ASN A 399 8.29 -1.75 12.36
C ASN A 399 7.25 -0.65 12.52
N SER A 400 7.24 0.48 11.81
CA SER A 400 6.02 1.30 11.62
C SER A 400 5.67 1.50 10.16
N LEU A 401 6.52 0.98 9.27
CA LEU A 401 6.29 0.83 7.82
C LEU A 401 5.51 -0.46 7.54
#